data_AF-A0AAV3ZMS4-F1
#
_entry.id   AF-A0AAV3ZMS4-F1
#
_cell.length_a   1.000
_cell.length_b   1.000
_cell.length_c   1.000
_cell.angle_alpha   90.00
_cell.angle_beta   90.00
_cell.angle_gamma   90.00
#
_symmetry.space_group_name_H-M   'P 1'
#
loop_
_entity.id
_entity.type
_entity.pdbx_description
1 polymer ?
#
loop_
_entity_poly.entity_id
_entity_poly.type
_entity_poly.pdbx_seq_one_letter_code
_entity_poly.pdbx_strand_id
1 'polypeptide(L)'
;MFRIAWSTEPQSNLSFPYVTRQSSDQIIRINDMLNRTSLPWINFIIMIACVAIIKLKLYQSSLVRRSETSTSASNPKQAHEAVNEQEISPKDLRVIQSVVLICCIFIVSQLPFLVYSTGRLINPEFDVFKKLQNLFYIFTTISRTFSYLNASVNIFVYYNYNSKYRSIFLSITK
;
A
#
# COMPACT_ATOMS: atom_id res chain seq x y z
N MET A 1 -14.10 -26.28 -8.60
CA MET A 1 -14.85 -27.54 -8.40
C MET A 1 -13.89 -28.70 -8.54
N PHE A 2 -13.87 -29.60 -7.57
CA PHE A 2 -13.10 -30.85 -7.65
C PHE A 2 -14.02 -31.94 -8.20
N ARG A 3 -13.51 -32.80 -9.09
CA ARG A 3 -14.24 -33.95 -9.60
C ARG A 3 -13.47 -35.20 -9.25
N ILE A 4 -14.17 -36.24 -8.83
CA ILE A 4 -13.56 -37.55 -8.57
C ILE A 4 -13.38 -38.22 -9.94
N ALA A 5 -12.14 -38.52 -10.29
CA ALA A 5 -11.78 -39.26 -11.50
C ALA A 5 -11.16 -40.60 -11.11
N TRP A 6 -11.21 -41.56 -12.03
CA TRP A 6 -10.66 -42.90 -11.83
C TRP A 6 -9.43 -43.05 -12.72
N SER A 7 -8.31 -43.48 -12.14
CA SER A 7 -7.12 -43.86 -12.90
C SER A 7 -6.84 -45.33 -12.67
N THR A 8 -6.46 -46.02 -13.74
CA THR A 8 -6.09 -47.42 -13.74
C THR A 8 -4.58 -47.53 -13.89
N GLU A 9 -3.92 -48.13 -12.91
CA GLU A 9 -2.48 -48.42 -12.98
C GLU A 9 -2.25 -49.58 -13.97
N PRO A 10 -1.48 -49.41 -15.06
CA PRO A 10 -1.33 -50.44 -16.11
C PRO A 10 -0.64 -51.72 -15.61
N GLN A 11 0.15 -51.61 -14.55
CA GLN A 11 0.99 -52.68 -14.02
C GLN A 11 0.22 -53.60 -13.06
N SER A 12 -0.77 -53.08 -12.33
CA SER A 12 -1.46 -53.81 -11.25
C SER A 12 -2.97 -53.99 -11.49
N ASN A 13 -3.53 -53.43 -12.57
CA ASN A 13 -4.98 -53.42 -12.85
C ASN A 13 -5.83 -52.88 -11.70
N LEU A 14 -5.24 -52.06 -10.82
CA LEU A 14 -5.94 -51.41 -9.72
C LEU A 14 -6.49 -50.08 -10.20
N SER A 15 -7.80 -49.89 -10.00
CA SER A 15 -8.48 -48.62 -10.19
C SER A 15 -8.51 -47.89 -8.86
N PHE A 16 -7.82 -46.75 -8.74
CA PHE A 16 -7.91 -45.92 -7.53
C PHE A 16 -8.62 -44.60 -7.83
N PRO A 17 -9.49 -44.13 -6.92
CA PRO A 17 -10.11 -42.82 -7.05
C PRO A 17 -9.04 -41.76 -6.78
N TYR A 18 -8.87 -40.83 -7.71
CA TYR A 18 -8.04 -39.66 -7.50
C TYR A 18 -8.88 -38.40 -7.71
N VAL A 19 -8.61 -37.40 -6.86
CA VAL A 19 -9.29 -36.11 -6.97
C VAL A 19 -8.59 -35.32 -8.06
N THR A 20 -9.23 -35.20 -9.22
CA THR A 20 -8.77 -34.29 -10.27
C THR A 20 -9.44 -32.94 -10.10
N ARG A 21 -8.65 -31.87 -10.11
CA ARG A 21 -9.20 -30.52 -10.14
C ARG A 21 -9.74 -30.32 -11.55
N GLN A 22 -11.04 -30.04 -11.72
CA GLN A 22 -11.59 -29.73 -13.03
C GLN A 22 -10.90 -28.45 -13.52
N SER A 23 -9.99 -28.64 -14.48
CA SER A 23 -9.01 -27.68 -14.96
C SER A 23 -9.69 -26.67 -15.87
N SER A 24 -10.49 -25.79 -15.29
CA SER A 24 -10.70 -24.48 -15.92
C SER A 24 -9.43 -23.67 -15.71
N ASP A 25 -8.33 -24.11 -16.34
CA ASP A 25 -7.01 -23.46 -16.24
C ASP A 25 -7.10 -21.98 -16.63
N GLN A 26 -8.04 -21.66 -17.52
CA GLN A 26 -8.39 -20.29 -17.88
C GLN A 26 -8.99 -19.52 -16.69
N ILE A 27 -9.91 -20.11 -15.93
CA ILE A 27 -10.52 -19.46 -14.74
C ILE A 27 -9.48 -19.31 -13.63
N ILE A 28 -8.61 -20.30 -13.43
CA ILE A 28 -7.54 -20.22 -12.43
C ILE A 28 -6.53 -19.14 -12.82
N ARG A 29 -6.10 -19.08 -14.10
CA ARG A 29 -5.21 -18.03 -14.60
C ARG A 29 -5.86 -16.65 -14.50
N ILE A 30 -7.12 -16.51 -14.89
CA ILE A 30 -7.87 -15.25 -14.79
C ILE A 30 -8.01 -14.82 -13.33
N ASN A 31 -8.34 -15.75 -12.44
CA ASN A 31 -8.42 -15.48 -11.01
C ASN A 31 -7.06 -15.10 -10.43
N ASP A 32 -5.98 -15.78 -10.79
CA ASP A 32 -4.63 -15.46 -10.32
C ASP A 32 -4.13 -14.13 -10.88
N MET A 33 -4.46 -13.80 -12.13
CA MET A 33 -4.13 -12.51 -12.74
C MET A 33 -4.94 -11.38 -12.11
N LEU A 34 -6.25 -11.55 -11.92
CA LEU A 34 -7.08 -10.60 -11.19
C LEU A 34 -6.59 -10.44 -9.75
N ASN A 35 -6.34 -11.53 -9.02
CA ASN A 35 -5.91 -11.44 -7.63
C ASN A 35 -4.53 -10.77 -7.49
N ARG A 36 -3.57 -11.10 -8.36
CA ARG A 36 -2.23 -10.50 -8.32
C ARG A 36 -2.13 -9.09 -8.90
N THR A 37 -3.04 -8.68 -9.77
CA THR A 37 -3.00 -7.36 -10.40
C THR A 37 -4.07 -6.43 -9.84
N SER A 38 -5.32 -6.88 -9.72
CA SER A 38 -6.44 -6.06 -9.22
C SER A 38 -6.26 -5.62 -7.77
N LEU A 39 -5.86 -6.52 -6.86
CA LEU A 39 -5.71 -6.14 -5.44
C LEU A 39 -4.66 -5.03 -5.23
N PRO A 40 -3.45 -5.12 -5.83
CA PRO A 40 -2.48 -4.04 -5.73
C PRO A 40 -2.94 -2.71 -6.34
N TRP A 41 -3.67 -2.75 -7.46
CA TRP A 41 -4.22 -1.54 -8.08
C TRP A 41 -5.30 -0.89 -7.21
N ILE A 42 -6.21 -1.67 -6.64
CA ILE A 42 -7.25 -1.15 -5.72
C ILE A 42 -6.59 -0.51 -4.50
N ASN A 43 -5.62 -1.20 -3.88
CA ASN A 43 -4.91 -0.67 -2.73
C ASN A 43 -4.19 0.66 -3.06
N PHE A 44 -3.55 0.72 -4.22
CA PHE A 44 -2.88 1.93 -4.69
C PHE A 44 -3.84 3.11 -4.87
N ILE A 45 -5.00 2.89 -5.48
CA ILE A 45 -6.03 3.93 -5.67
C ILE A 45 -6.57 4.42 -4.32
N ILE A 46 -6.87 3.49 -3.39
CA ILE A 46 -7.34 3.83 -2.04
C ILE A 46 -6.29 4.68 -1.30
N MET A 47 -5.02 4.30 -1.39
CA MET A 47 -3.93 5.03 -0.74
C MET A 47 -3.77 6.45 -1.32
N ILE A 48 -3.87 6.61 -2.64
CA ILE A 48 -3.85 7.94 -3.27
C ILE A 48 -5.03 8.79 -2.81
N ALA A 49 -6.24 8.23 -2.80
CA ALA A 49 -7.44 8.94 -2.34
C ALA A 49 -7.30 9.37 -0.88
N CYS A 50 -6.80 8.48 -0.01
CA CYS A 50 -6.54 8.78 1.39
C CYS A 50 -5.55 9.95 1.56
N VAL A 51 -4.42 9.93 0.84
CA VAL A 51 -3.44 11.03 0.88
C VAL A 51 -4.06 12.33 0.37
N ALA A 52 -4.82 12.29 -0.73
CA ALA A 52 -5.47 13.46 -1.28
C ALA A 52 -6.44 14.08 -0.27
N ILE A 53 -7.29 13.27 0.37
CA ILE A 53 -8.23 13.72 1.41
C ILE A 53 -7.47 14.35 2.58
N ILE A 54 -6.41 13.69 3.07
CA ILE A 54 -5.59 14.20 4.18
C ILE A 54 -4.95 15.54 3.81
N LYS A 55 -4.40 15.67 2.60
CA LYS A 55 -3.78 16.91 2.12
C LYS A 55 -4.81 18.04 1.98
N LEU A 56 -6.00 17.74 1.46
CA LEU A 56 -7.08 18.71 1.32
C LEU A 56 -7.55 19.23 2.69
N LYS A 57 -7.77 18.32 3.64
CA LYS A 57 -8.14 18.69 5.03
C LYS A 57 -7.06 19.54 5.69
N LEU A 58 -5.81 19.16 5.51
CA LEU A 58 -4.67 19.91 6.04
C LEU A 58 -4.54 21.32 5.42
N TYR A 59 -4.78 21.43 4.11
CA TYR A 59 -4.77 22.72 3.41
C TYR A 59 -5.90 23.63 3.88
N GLN A 60 -7.11 23.09 4.02
CA GLN A 60 -8.27 23.84 4.54
C GLN A 60 -8.00 24.37 5.94
N SER A 61 -7.53 23.52 6.88
CA SER A 61 -7.18 23.96 8.23
C SER A 61 -6.00 24.94 8.26
N SER A 62 -5.05 24.82 7.32
CA SER A 62 -3.96 25.79 7.20
C SER A 62 -4.42 27.15 6.65
N LEU A 63 -5.45 27.18 5.80
CA LEU A 63 -5.97 28.41 5.21
C LEU A 63 -6.78 29.20 6.24
N VAL A 64 -7.61 28.52 7.04
CA VAL A 64 -8.38 29.14 8.13
C VAL A 64 -7.46 29.90 9.09
N ARG A 65 -6.33 29.30 9.50
CA ARG A 65 -5.34 29.95 10.38
C ARG A 65 -4.70 31.22 9.77
N ARG A 66 -4.53 31.26 8.44
CA ARG A 66 -3.99 32.45 7.75
C ARG A 66 -5.02 33.57 7.67
N SER A 67 -6.30 33.23 7.51
CA SER A 67 -7.40 34.20 7.47
C SER A 67 -7.62 34.88 8.82
N GLU A 68 -7.48 34.14 9.93
CA GLU A 68 -7.63 34.70 11.29
C GLU A 68 -6.43 35.55 11.72
N THR A 69 -5.22 35.19 11.29
CA THR A 69 -4.01 36.01 11.57
C THR A 69 -4.04 37.34 10.83
N SER A 70 -4.77 37.44 9.72
CA SER A 70 -4.88 38.66 8.91
C SER A 70 -5.92 39.66 9.44
N THR A 71 -6.81 39.24 10.37
CA THR A 71 -7.97 40.04 10.78
C THR A 71 -7.96 40.41 12.27
N SER A 72 -7.11 39.80 13.10
CA SER A 72 -7.13 39.97 14.57
C SER A 72 -6.18 41.03 15.15
N ALA A 73 -5.85 42.08 14.39
CA ALA A 73 -5.16 43.25 14.95
C ALA A 73 -6.11 44.26 15.64
N SER A 74 -7.42 43.99 15.73
CA SER A 74 -8.38 44.94 16.29
C SER A 74 -9.61 44.28 16.94
N ASN A 75 -9.47 43.78 18.18
CA ASN A 75 -10.43 43.96 19.29
C ASN A 75 -10.33 42.84 20.35
N PRO A 76 -10.02 43.15 21.63
CA PRO A 76 -9.80 42.15 22.67
C PRO A 76 -11.07 41.70 23.43
N LYS A 77 -12.28 41.78 22.84
CA LYS A 77 -13.54 41.55 23.60
C LYS A 77 -14.50 40.48 23.07
N GLN A 78 -14.10 39.64 22.12
CA GLN A 78 -14.90 38.50 21.66
C GLN A 78 -14.07 37.22 21.65
N ALA A 79 -13.55 36.82 22.82
CA ALA A 79 -12.64 35.68 22.93
C ALA A 79 -13.26 34.42 23.59
N HIS A 80 -14.57 34.39 23.87
CA HIS A 80 -15.13 33.33 24.71
C HIS A 80 -16.15 32.38 24.06
N GLU A 81 -16.65 32.61 22.84
CA GLU A 81 -17.74 31.78 22.27
C GLU A 81 -17.51 31.23 20.85
N ALA A 82 -16.35 31.45 20.23
CA ALA A 82 -16.01 30.87 18.91
C ALA A 82 -14.93 29.76 18.97
N VAL A 83 -14.68 29.17 20.15
CA VAL A 83 -13.48 28.34 20.42
C VAL A 83 -13.71 26.84 20.13
N ASN A 84 -14.58 26.46 19.19
CA ASN A 84 -14.82 25.03 18.91
C ASN A 84 -14.77 24.59 17.45
N GLU A 85 -14.46 25.48 16.50
CA GLU A 85 -14.21 25.05 15.13
C GLU A 85 -12.73 24.71 14.89
N GLN A 86 -12.35 23.53 15.40
CA GLN A 86 -11.34 22.65 14.80
C GLN A 86 -9.94 23.25 14.55
N GLU A 87 -9.33 23.86 15.57
CA GLU A 87 -7.86 24.01 15.56
C GLU A 87 -7.21 22.61 15.64
N ILE A 88 -6.64 22.14 14.52
CA ILE A 88 -5.88 20.89 14.50
C ILE A 88 -4.69 21.02 15.47
N SER A 89 -4.66 20.19 16.52
CA SER A 89 -3.60 20.23 17.53
C SER A 89 -2.22 19.99 16.87
N PRO A 90 -1.14 20.64 17.33
CA PRO A 90 0.21 20.34 16.84
C PRO A 90 0.61 18.86 17.02
N LYS A 91 -0.04 18.14 17.93
CA LYS A 91 0.10 16.68 18.07
C LYS A 91 -0.52 15.94 16.88
N ASP A 92 -1.72 16.34 16.47
CA ASP A 92 -2.44 15.74 15.33
C ASP A 92 -1.71 16.03 14.01
N LEU A 93 -1.12 17.22 13.86
CA LEU A 93 -0.28 17.56 12.72
C LEU A 93 0.92 16.61 12.55
N ARG A 94 1.58 16.23 13.66
CA ARG A 94 2.69 15.26 13.61
C ARG A 94 2.21 13.88 13.19
N VAL A 95 1.05 13.44 13.69
CA VAL A 95 0.45 12.17 13.29
C VAL A 95 0.12 12.20 11.80
N ILE A 96 -0.54 13.26 11.33
CA ILE A 96 -0.88 13.44 9.90
C ILE A 96 0.36 13.42 9.02
N GLN A 97 1.43 14.13 9.40
CA GLN A 97 2.69 14.14 8.66
C GLN A 97 3.32 12.74 8.58
N SER A 98 3.27 11.97 9.68
CA SER A 98 3.77 10.59 9.69
C SER A 98 2.97 9.67 8.75
N VAL A 99 1.64 9.79 8.74
CA VAL A 99 0.76 9.01 7.86
C VAL A 99 1.03 9.37 6.41
N VAL A 100 1.11 10.66 6.08
CA VAL A 100 1.44 11.11 4.71
C VAL A 100 2.80 10.56 4.27
N LEU A 101 3.81 10.57 5.14
CA LEU A 101 5.14 10.04 4.81
C LEU A 101 5.08 8.53 4.50
N ILE A 102 4.41 7.73 5.35
CA ILE A 102 4.21 6.29 5.13
C ILE A 102 3.49 6.05 3.81
N CYS A 103 2.43 6.81 3.53
CA CYS A 103 1.70 6.69 2.27
C CYS A 103 2.56 7.03 1.06
N CYS A 104 3.39 8.09 1.13
CA CYS A 104 4.32 8.43 0.05
C CYS A 104 5.34 7.32 -0.20
N ILE A 105 5.92 6.75 0.86
CA ILE A 105 6.87 5.62 0.76
C ILE A 105 6.16 4.40 0.15
N PHE A 106 4.94 4.12 0.58
CA PHE A 106 4.13 3.04 0.03
C PHE A 106 3.87 3.22 -1.48
N ILE A 107 3.48 4.43 -1.90
CA ILE A 107 3.24 4.74 -3.33
C ILE A 107 4.52 4.54 -4.16
N VAL A 108 5.65 5.07 -3.69
CA VAL A 108 6.94 4.96 -4.40
C VAL A 108 7.42 3.51 -4.47
N SER A 109 7.23 2.74 -3.39
CA SER A 109 7.63 1.32 -3.36
C SER A 109 6.73 0.40 -4.16
N GLN A 110 5.45 0.75 -4.29
CA GLN A 110 4.47 -0.02 -5.05
C GLN A 110 4.50 0.28 -6.56
N LEU A 111 4.94 1.48 -6.95
CA LEU A 111 5.09 1.90 -8.34
C LEU A 111 5.84 0.90 -9.23
N PRO A 112 7.07 0.43 -8.91
CA PRO A 112 7.79 -0.50 -9.77
C PRO A 112 7.05 -1.83 -9.94
N PHE A 113 6.33 -2.28 -8.91
CA PHE A 113 5.51 -3.49 -8.99
C PHE A 113 4.32 -3.30 -9.97
N LEU A 114 3.65 -2.15 -9.92
CA LEU A 114 2.54 -1.84 -10.84
C LEU A 114 3.01 -1.74 -12.29
N VAL A 115 4.14 -1.05 -12.53
CA VAL A 115 4.73 -0.91 -13.86
C VAL A 115 5.05 -2.28 -14.46
N TYR A 116 5.71 -3.14 -13.69
CA TYR A 116 6.03 -4.49 -14.11
C TYR A 116 4.77 -5.35 -14.32
N SER A 117 3.79 -5.28 -13.42
CA SER A 117 2.52 -6.03 -13.55
C SER A 117 1.74 -5.62 -14.80
N THR A 118 1.71 -4.34 -15.14
CA THR A 118 1.05 -3.84 -16.36
C THR A 118 1.85 -4.23 -17.61
N GLY A 119 3.18 -4.16 -17.54
CA GLY A 119 4.06 -4.62 -18.63
C GLY A 119 3.82 -6.08 -19.00
N ARG A 120 3.61 -6.95 -17.99
CA ARG A 120 3.25 -8.37 -18.20
C ARG A 120 1.86 -8.56 -18.82
N LEU A 121 0.90 -7.66 -18.54
CA LEU A 121 -0.45 -7.73 -19.11
C LEU A 121 -0.49 -7.31 -20.58
N ILE A 122 0.28 -6.27 -20.95
CA ILE A 122 0.34 -5.75 -22.32
C ILE A 122 1.15 -6.69 -23.22
N ASN A 123 2.31 -7.14 -22.73
CA ASN A 123 3.21 -8.02 -23.48
C ASN A 123 3.35 -9.36 -22.77
N PRO A 124 2.64 -10.41 -23.22
CA PRO A 124 2.80 -11.75 -22.67
C PRO A 124 4.20 -12.32 -22.94
N GLU A 125 5.02 -11.67 -23.78
CA GLU A 125 6.46 -11.96 -23.95
C GLU A 125 7.33 -11.52 -22.77
N PHE A 126 6.81 -10.66 -21.90
CA PHE A 126 7.43 -10.20 -20.66
C PHE A 126 7.10 -11.18 -19.52
N ASP A 127 7.46 -12.45 -19.71
CA ASP A 127 7.20 -13.51 -18.73
C ASP A 127 8.46 -14.33 -18.44
N VAL A 128 8.43 -15.06 -17.32
CA VAL A 128 9.45 -16.03 -16.95
C VAL A 128 9.57 -17.03 -18.12
N PHE A 129 10.80 -17.28 -18.60
CA PHE A 129 11.13 -18.17 -19.73
C PHE A 129 10.95 -17.61 -21.15
N LYS A 130 10.76 -16.30 -21.33
CA LYS A 130 10.68 -15.67 -22.67
C LYS A 130 11.86 -14.73 -22.97
N LYS A 131 11.93 -14.19 -24.19
CA LYS A 131 13.06 -13.38 -24.70
C LYS A 131 13.47 -12.22 -23.77
N LEU A 132 12.54 -11.68 -22.98
CA LEU A 132 12.76 -10.54 -22.08
C LEU A 132 12.97 -10.95 -20.61
N GLN A 133 13.29 -12.22 -20.33
CA GLN A 133 13.45 -12.74 -18.96
C GLN A 133 14.46 -11.96 -18.11
N ASN A 134 15.58 -11.50 -18.68
CA ASN A 134 16.60 -10.78 -17.90
C ASN A 134 16.05 -9.44 -17.39
N LEU A 135 15.31 -8.72 -18.25
CA LEU A 135 14.69 -7.46 -17.90
C LEU A 135 13.57 -7.68 -16.86
N PHE A 136 12.77 -8.72 -17.03
CA PHE A 136 11.78 -9.16 -16.07
C PHE A 136 12.38 -9.44 -14.68
N TYR A 137 13.51 -10.15 -14.60
CA TYR A 137 14.19 -10.45 -13.34
C TYR A 137 14.71 -9.18 -12.67
N ILE A 138 15.27 -8.24 -13.43
CA ILE A 138 15.73 -6.94 -12.90
C ILE A 138 14.56 -6.18 -12.29
N PHE A 139 13.46 -5.99 -13.03
CA PHE A 139 12.28 -5.30 -12.52
C PHE A 139 11.69 -5.99 -11.29
N THR A 140 11.57 -7.32 -11.33
CA THR A 140 11.06 -8.11 -10.19
C THR A 140 11.94 -7.96 -8.95
N THR A 141 13.26 -7.95 -9.12
CA THR A 141 14.23 -7.78 -8.02
C THR A 141 14.13 -6.37 -7.45
N ILE A 142 14.07 -5.34 -8.31
CA ILE A 142 13.90 -3.95 -7.88
C ILE A 142 12.59 -3.80 -7.10
N SER A 143 11.45 -4.28 -7.63
CA SER A 143 10.16 -4.22 -6.93
C SER A 143 10.22 -4.90 -5.56
N ARG A 144 10.88 -6.06 -5.48
CA ARG A 144 11.03 -6.80 -4.24
C ARG A 144 11.91 -6.04 -3.24
N THR A 145 13.01 -5.46 -3.69
CA THR A 145 13.86 -4.58 -2.85
C THR A 145 13.07 -3.40 -2.32
N PHE A 146 12.27 -2.73 -3.15
CA PHE A 146 11.42 -1.62 -2.71
C PHE A 146 10.36 -2.05 -1.69
N SER A 147 9.80 -3.26 -1.82
CA SER A 147 8.89 -3.82 -0.81
C SER A 147 9.58 -4.06 0.53
N TYR A 148 10.83 -4.55 0.51
CA TYR A 148 11.62 -4.69 1.74
C TYR A 148 11.96 -3.33 2.35
N LEU A 149 12.37 -2.36 1.53
CA LEU A 149 12.60 -0.99 1.98
C LEU A 149 11.35 -0.39 2.61
N ASN A 150 10.16 -0.59 2.03
CA ASN A 150 8.90 -0.12 2.62
C ASN A 150 8.68 -0.68 4.03
N ALA A 151 8.93 -1.98 4.24
CA ALA A 151 8.85 -2.59 5.56
C ALA A 151 9.90 -2.02 6.52
N SER A 152 11.13 -1.80 6.04
CA SER A 152 12.23 -1.25 6.83
C SER A 152 12.05 0.22 7.18
N VAL A 153 11.47 1.06 6.32
CA VAL A 153 11.35 2.50 6.55
C VAL A 153 10.30 2.81 7.63
N ASN A 154 9.29 1.96 7.81
CA ASN A 154 8.26 2.12 8.83
C ASN A 154 8.84 2.37 10.23
N ILE A 155 9.91 1.64 10.62
CA ILE A 155 10.55 1.82 11.93
C ILE A 155 11.10 3.24 12.11
N PHE A 156 11.70 3.81 11.07
CA PHE A 156 12.28 5.14 11.08
C PHE A 156 11.21 6.23 11.14
N VAL A 157 10.06 5.99 10.49
CA VAL A 157 8.92 6.92 10.59
C VAL A 157 8.37 6.95 12.01
N TYR A 158 8.14 5.78 12.63
CA TYR A 158 7.68 5.72 14.01
C TYR A 158 8.68 6.33 14.99
N TYR A 159 9.97 6.10 14.79
CA TYR A 159 11.02 6.69 15.63
C TYR A 159 11.05 8.23 15.56
N ASN A 160 10.88 8.81 14.36
CA ASN A 160 10.92 10.27 14.19
C ASN A 160 9.63 10.97 14.68
N TYR A 161 8.46 10.39 14.42
CA TYR A 161 7.19 11.06 14.65
C TYR A 161 6.52 10.72 15.99
N ASN A 162 6.79 9.55 16.57
CA ASN A 162 6.18 9.13 17.83
C ASN A 162 7.17 9.31 19.00
N SER A 163 6.98 10.41 19.74
CA SER A 163 7.83 10.74 20.90
C SER A 163 7.76 9.69 22.02
N LYS A 164 6.60 9.05 22.23
CA LYS A 164 6.47 7.94 23.19
C LYS A 164 7.27 6.72 22.73
N TYR A 165 7.18 6.38 21.44
CA TYR A 165 7.93 5.27 20.85
C TYR A 165 9.43 5.47 21.02
N ARG A 166 9.94 6.67 20.72
CA ARG A 166 11.34 7.03 20.92
C ARG A 166 11.78 6.91 22.39
N SER A 167 10.96 7.35 23.33
CA SER A 167 11.27 7.25 24.76
C SER A 167 11.41 5.80 25.23
N ILE A 168 10.52 4.92 24.78
CA ILE A 168 10.54 3.48 25.13
C ILE A 168 11.74 2.78 24.45
N PHE A 169 12.00 3.11 23.19
CA PHE A 169 13.16 2.58 22.48
C PHE A 169 14.47 2.94 23.18
N LEU A 170 14.62 4.20 23.60
CA LEU A 170 15.79 4.65 24.35
C LEU A 170 15.89 4.01 25.74
N SER A 171 14.77 3.70 26.41
CA SER A 171 14.81 3.01 27.72
C SER A 171 15.20 1.54 27.63
N ILE A 172 14.92 0.87 26.51
CA ILE A 172 15.30 -0.54 26.28
C ILE A 172 16.79 -0.66 25.88
N THR A 173 17.33 0.38 25.24
CA THR A 173 18.72 0.36 24.71
C THR A 173 19.75 0.86 25.75
N LYS A 174 19.30 1.31 26.92
CA LYS A 174 20.13 1.86 27.98
C LYS A 174 20.37 0.82 29.07
#